data_AF-A0AAD4CTX0-F1
#
_entry.id   AF-A0AAD4CTX0-F1
#
_cell.length_a   1.000
_cell.length_b   1.000
_cell.length_c   1.000
_cell.angle_alpha   90.00
_cell.angle_beta   90.00
_cell.angle_gamma   90.00
#
_symmetry.space_group_name_H-M   'P 1'
#
loop_
_entity.id
_entity.type
_entity.pdbx_description
1 polymer ?
#
loop_
_entity_poly.entity_id
_entity_poly.type
_entity_poly.pdbx_seq_one_letter_code
_entity_poly.pdbx_strand_id
1 'polypeptide(L)'
;MPPHSITAKKLLQQPLPDLEQGQYHTLNSALHNIEFIGTLTPWPNFEVEVQTTFEEWFSEPRSHASLSYEGSRPGPSSLSNEHYVVGKEEGVQGRYQNNVGQAMGAILQNQAVDIQVGDFAASATIYHKEPDMAFMSRSTKHVRIVSEFKTPWIDAHNLAASFSGADGTVPPSKQLGQIAEYMYDLHLKYGFMSTYEETVFLRQVQDATSVWVLQHSPIIRHSANGTIKGEVSVRQCIWHLCQSAVVEHRTTLRHDKLQWVQ
;
A
#
# COMPACT_ATOMS: atom_id res chain seq x y z
N MET A 1 -27.01 -19.27 -13.66
CA MET A 1 -26.96 -19.13 -12.19
C MET A 1 -26.96 -17.63 -11.86
N PRO A 2 -27.62 -17.18 -10.78
CA PRO A 2 -27.69 -15.77 -10.46
C PRO A 2 -26.31 -15.23 -10.06
N PRO A 3 -26.00 -13.97 -10.40
CA PRO A 3 -24.73 -13.36 -10.05
C PRO A 3 -24.59 -13.22 -8.53
N HIS A 4 -23.36 -13.39 -8.02
CA HIS A 4 -23.04 -13.23 -6.61
C HIS A 4 -22.70 -11.77 -6.33
N SER A 5 -23.25 -11.24 -5.23
CA SER A 5 -22.89 -9.91 -4.76
C SER A 5 -21.44 -9.87 -4.26
N ILE A 6 -20.73 -8.80 -4.62
CA ILE A 6 -19.44 -8.43 -4.08
C ILE A 6 -19.65 -7.28 -3.09
N THR A 7 -19.28 -7.50 -1.83
CA THR A 7 -19.36 -6.49 -0.76
C THR A 7 -17.98 -5.94 -0.43
N ALA A 8 -17.93 -4.78 0.22
CA ALA A 8 -16.68 -4.20 0.73
C ALA A 8 -15.92 -5.18 1.64
N LYS A 9 -16.63 -5.81 2.58
CA LYS A 9 -16.07 -6.82 3.49
C LYS A 9 -15.36 -7.95 2.74
N LYS A 10 -16.03 -8.52 1.73
CA LYS A 10 -15.49 -9.61 0.90
C LYS A 10 -14.25 -9.15 0.14
N LEU A 11 -14.30 -7.99 -0.52
CA LEU A 11 -13.15 -7.46 -1.25
C LEU A 11 -11.95 -7.22 -0.34
N LEU A 12 -12.17 -6.59 0.82
CA LEU A 12 -11.11 -6.32 1.76
C LEU A 12 -10.43 -7.60 2.23
N GLN A 13 -11.16 -8.67 2.52
CA GLN A 13 -10.54 -9.91 3.04
C GLN A 13 -9.88 -10.78 1.98
N GLN A 14 -10.21 -10.61 0.70
CA GLN A 14 -9.66 -11.43 -0.37
C GLN A 14 -8.17 -11.14 -0.63
N PRO A 15 -7.38 -12.18 -0.94
CA PRO A 15 -6.04 -11.99 -1.47
C PRO A 15 -6.09 -11.26 -2.82
N LEU A 16 -4.93 -10.77 -3.26
CA LEU A 16 -4.75 -10.32 -4.63
C LEU A 16 -4.53 -11.54 -5.54
N PRO A 17 -4.98 -11.51 -6.81
CA PRO A 17 -4.65 -12.57 -7.76
C PRO A 17 -3.14 -12.61 -8.02
N ASP A 18 -2.62 -13.74 -8.50
CA ASP A 18 -1.23 -13.83 -8.93
C ASP A 18 -0.98 -12.93 -10.17
N LEU A 19 0.26 -12.46 -10.32
CA LEU A 19 0.68 -11.79 -11.55
C LEU A 19 1.00 -12.82 -12.62
N GLU A 20 0.49 -12.58 -13.83
CA GLU A 20 0.93 -13.29 -15.03
C GLU A 20 2.23 -12.64 -15.55
N GLN A 21 3.39 -13.18 -15.15
CA GLN A 21 4.69 -12.68 -15.60
C GLN A 21 5.03 -13.17 -17.01
N GLY A 22 5.46 -12.24 -17.87
CA GLY A 22 5.89 -12.55 -19.24
C GLY A 22 7.27 -13.21 -19.32
N GLN A 23 7.49 -13.97 -20.40
CA GLN A 23 8.80 -14.57 -20.71
C GLN A 23 9.93 -13.53 -20.76
N TYR A 24 9.65 -12.35 -21.33
CA TYR A 24 10.56 -11.22 -21.33
C TYR A 24 10.11 -10.18 -20.30
N HIS A 25 11.05 -9.75 -19.47
CA HIS A 25 10.80 -8.78 -18.41
C HIS A 25 12.05 -7.96 -18.11
N THR A 26 11.88 -6.85 -17.37
CA THR A 26 12.98 -6.00 -16.93
C THR A 26 13.98 -6.79 -16.09
N LEU A 27 15.26 -6.67 -16.43
CA LEU A 27 16.35 -7.40 -15.76
C LEU A 27 17.17 -6.52 -14.80
N ASN A 28 17.07 -5.20 -14.95
CA ASN A 28 17.85 -4.25 -14.16
C ASN A 28 16.99 -3.67 -13.04
N SER A 29 17.60 -3.49 -11.88
CA SER A 29 16.93 -2.87 -10.73
C SER A 29 16.59 -1.41 -11.02
N ALA A 30 15.40 -1.01 -10.57
CA ALA A 30 14.90 0.36 -10.63
C ALA A 30 15.03 1.08 -9.27
N LEU A 31 15.82 0.55 -8.34
CA LEU A 31 16.13 1.24 -7.09
C LEU A 31 17.01 2.44 -7.39
N HIS A 32 16.59 3.62 -6.92
CA HIS A 32 17.38 4.82 -7.06
C HIS A 32 18.58 4.81 -6.11
N ASN A 33 19.59 5.61 -6.43
CA ASN A 33 20.72 5.85 -5.54
C ASN A 33 20.34 6.88 -4.46
N ILE A 34 19.37 6.50 -3.63
CA ILE A 34 18.87 7.23 -2.46
C ILE A 34 18.79 6.24 -1.32
N GLU A 35 19.34 6.59 -0.17
CA GLU A 35 19.41 5.73 1.01
C GLU A 35 18.65 6.36 2.17
N PHE A 36 17.71 5.61 2.76
CA PHE A 36 17.15 5.95 4.07
C PHE A 36 18.19 5.67 5.16
N ILE A 37 18.51 6.68 5.94
CA ILE A 37 19.55 6.63 6.99
C ILE A 37 19.00 6.95 8.39
N GLY A 38 17.70 7.21 8.48
CA GLY A 38 17.03 7.42 9.76
C GLY A 38 16.88 6.13 10.58
N THR A 39 16.28 6.26 11.75
CA THR A 39 15.97 5.11 12.60
C THR A 39 14.74 4.38 12.06
N LEU A 40 14.90 3.08 11.76
CA LEU A 40 13.80 2.18 11.40
C LEU A 40 13.42 1.32 12.61
N THR A 41 12.12 1.24 12.91
CA THR A 41 11.60 0.39 14.00
C THR A 41 10.36 -0.39 13.57
N PRO A 42 10.04 -1.54 14.19
CA PRO A 42 8.77 -2.20 13.93
C PRO A 42 7.58 -1.32 14.33
N TRP A 43 6.50 -1.37 13.56
CA TRP A 43 5.19 -0.83 13.94
C TRP A 43 4.55 -1.83 14.92
N PRO A 44 4.51 -1.52 16.23
CA PRO A 44 3.98 -2.46 17.21
C PRO A 44 2.49 -2.70 17.01
N ASN A 45 2.04 -3.95 17.13
CA ASN A 45 0.63 -4.35 17.05
C ASN A 45 -0.07 -4.04 15.71
N PHE A 46 0.69 -3.82 14.61
CA PHE A 46 0.12 -3.44 13.32
C PHE A 46 -1.07 -4.30 12.87
N GLU A 47 -0.92 -5.62 12.84
CA GLU A 47 -1.99 -6.52 12.38
C GLU A 47 -3.22 -6.49 13.29
N VAL A 48 -3.02 -6.27 14.60
CA VAL A 48 -4.11 -6.11 15.57
C VAL A 48 -4.85 -4.79 15.34
N GLU A 49 -4.13 -3.69 15.08
CA GLU A 49 -4.71 -2.39 14.75
C GLU A 49 -5.53 -2.46 13.45
N VAL A 50 -5.01 -3.17 12.43
CA VAL A 50 -5.70 -3.41 11.15
C VAL A 50 -6.98 -4.20 11.37
N GLN A 51 -6.92 -5.30 12.13
CA GLN A 51 -8.08 -6.15 12.40
C GLN A 51 -9.14 -5.40 13.19
N THR A 52 -8.73 -4.63 14.20
CA THR A 52 -9.64 -3.80 15.02
C THR A 52 -10.37 -2.78 14.14
N THR A 53 -9.62 -2.06 13.30
CA THR A 53 -10.19 -1.07 12.38
C THR A 53 -11.17 -1.71 11.38
N PHE A 54 -10.89 -2.93 10.94
CA PHE A 54 -11.78 -3.68 10.07
C PHE A 54 -13.07 -4.10 10.79
N GLU A 55 -12.97 -4.64 12.00
CA GLU A 55 -14.14 -5.10 12.78
C GLU A 55 -15.06 -3.95 13.19
N GLU A 56 -14.50 -2.81 13.57
CA GLU A 56 -15.25 -1.59 13.91
C GLU A 56 -16.15 -1.12 12.75
N TRP A 57 -15.64 -1.16 11.52
CA TRP A 57 -16.37 -0.67 10.35
C TRP A 57 -17.29 -1.71 9.69
N PHE A 58 -16.92 -2.99 9.76
CA PHE A 58 -17.60 -4.06 9.01
C PHE A 58 -18.39 -5.04 9.90
N SER A 59 -18.74 -4.61 11.11
CA SER A 59 -19.70 -5.24 12.00
C SER A 59 -21.15 -4.73 11.80
N GLU A 60 -21.33 -3.54 11.21
CA GLU A 60 -22.62 -2.89 11.04
C GLU A 60 -23.36 -3.27 9.74
N PRO A 61 -24.70 -3.37 9.71
CA PRO A 61 -25.46 -3.79 8.53
C PRO A 61 -25.20 -2.98 7.24
N ARG A 62 -24.85 -1.69 7.36
CA ARG A 62 -24.57 -0.81 6.21
C ARG A 62 -23.29 -1.20 5.45
N SER A 63 -22.39 -1.93 6.09
CA SER A 63 -21.13 -2.39 5.52
C SER A 63 -21.30 -3.59 4.56
N HIS A 64 -22.53 -4.08 4.41
CA HIS A 64 -22.91 -5.22 3.56
C HIS A 64 -23.53 -4.80 2.21
N ALA A 65 -23.49 -3.51 1.87
CA ALA A 65 -23.95 -3.03 0.57
C ALA A 65 -23.20 -3.73 -0.58
N SER A 66 -23.94 -4.08 -1.64
CA SER A 66 -23.35 -4.64 -2.85
C SER A 66 -22.61 -3.53 -3.59
N LEU A 67 -21.30 -3.71 -3.81
CA LEU A 67 -20.48 -2.80 -4.60
C LEU A 67 -20.46 -3.20 -6.08
N SER A 68 -20.56 -4.50 -6.35
CA SER A 68 -20.59 -5.07 -7.68
C SER A 68 -21.25 -6.44 -7.65
N TYR A 69 -21.40 -7.05 -8.83
CA TYR A 69 -21.93 -8.38 -9.03
C TYR A 69 -21.01 -9.17 -9.94
N GLU A 70 -20.82 -10.44 -9.65
CA GLU A 70 -19.97 -11.33 -10.44
C GLU A 70 -20.73 -12.59 -10.87
N GLY A 71 -20.47 -13.04 -12.10
CA GLY A 71 -21.03 -14.28 -12.61
C GLY A 71 -20.52 -15.49 -11.82
N SER A 72 -21.37 -16.49 -11.62
CA SER A 72 -21.03 -17.66 -10.79
C SER A 72 -19.89 -18.52 -11.34
N ARG A 73 -19.57 -18.41 -12.64
CA ARG A 73 -18.45 -19.10 -13.30
C ARG A 73 -17.89 -18.20 -14.40
N PRO A 74 -16.69 -17.63 -14.25
CA PRO A 74 -16.07 -16.87 -15.32
C PRO A 74 -15.70 -17.82 -16.46
N GLY A 75 -16.18 -17.53 -17.67
CA GLY A 75 -15.68 -18.16 -18.89
C GLY A 75 -14.30 -17.62 -19.27
N PRO A 76 -13.61 -18.18 -20.28
CA PRO A 76 -12.24 -17.78 -20.64
C PRO A 76 -12.08 -16.27 -20.89
N SER A 77 -13.04 -15.65 -21.57
CA SER A 77 -13.04 -14.22 -21.91
C SER A 77 -13.57 -13.30 -20.80
N SER A 78 -13.84 -13.81 -19.60
CA SER A 78 -14.37 -13.02 -18.49
C SER A 78 -13.35 -12.01 -17.99
N LEU A 79 -13.78 -10.78 -17.70
CA LEU A 79 -12.94 -9.76 -17.07
C LEU A 79 -12.53 -10.10 -15.62
N SER A 80 -13.15 -11.13 -15.03
CA SER A 80 -12.72 -11.70 -13.75
C SER A 80 -11.43 -12.51 -13.84
N ASN A 81 -11.01 -12.91 -15.05
CA ASN A 81 -9.74 -13.61 -15.25
C ASN A 81 -8.61 -12.59 -15.46
N GLU A 82 -7.39 -12.98 -15.12
CA GLU A 82 -6.22 -12.22 -15.54
C GLU A 82 -6.01 -12.39 -17.05
N HIS A 83 -5.90 -11.26 -17.75
CA HIS A 83 -5.67 -11.20 -19.20
C HIS A 83 -4.42 -10.38 -19.53
N TYR A 84 -3.81 -9.76 -18.53
CA TYR A 84 -2.71 -8.85 -18.70
C TYR A 84 -1.41 -9.50 -18.23
N VAL A 85 -0.45 -9.60 -19.15
CA VAL A 85 0.88 -10.12 -18.87
C VAL A 85 1.81 -8.97 -18.50
N VAL A 86 2.48 -9.09 -17.36
CA VAL A 86 3.37 -8.07 -16.80
C VAL A 86 4.83 -8.39 -17.16
N GLY A 87 5.56 -7.37 -17.63
CA GLY A 87 7.00 -7.50 -17.91
C GLY A 87 7.86 -6.35 -17.39
N LYS A 88 7.27 -5.35 -16.73
CA LYS A 88 7.98 -4.18 -16.19
C LYS A 88 7.19 -3.52 -15.08
N GLU A 89 7.81 -2.55 -14.40
CA GLU A 89 7.28 -1.86 -13.24
C GLU A 89 5.91 -1.21 -13.50
N GLU A 90 5.72 -0.54 -14.64
CA GLU A 90 4.43 0.11 -14.95
C GLU A 90 3.29 -0.91 -15.11
N GLY A 91 3.59 -2.14 -15.53
CA GLY A 91 2.62 -3.23 -15.55
C GLY A 91 2.25 -3.68 -14.15
N VAL A 92 3.23 -3.78 -13.24
CA VAL A 92 3.00 -4.09 -11.81
C VAL A 92 2.13 -3.01 -11.17
N GLN A 93 2.48 -1.73 -11.39
CA GLN A 93 1.69 -0.58 -10.94
C GLN A 93 0.25 -0.64 -11.46
N GLY A 94 0.06 -0.86 -12.76
CA GLY A 94 -1.27 -0.97 -13.37
C GLY A 94 -2.11 -2.12 -12.78
N ARG A 95 -1.50 -3.28 -12.49
CA ARG A 95 -2.22 -4.38 -11.82
C ARG A 95 -2.53 -4.06 -10.37
N TYR A 96 -1.66 -3.35 -9.65
CA TYR A 96 -1.96 -2.90 -8.29
C TYR A 96 -3.10 -1.88 -8.28
N GLN A 97 -3.07 -0.90 -9.19
CA GLN A 97 -4.15 0.08 -9.37
C GLN A 97 -5.49 -0.61 -9.69
N ASN A 98 -5.50 -1.63 -10.56
CA ASN A 98 -6.71 -2.38 -10.86
C ASN A 98 -7.22 -3.20 -9.66
N ASN A 99 -6.32 -3.96 -9.01
CA ASN A 99 -6.73 -4.94 -8.00
C ASN A 99 -6.92 -4.33 -6.60
N VAL A 100 -6.23 -3.24 -6.30
CA VAL A 100 -6.29 -2.52 -5.02
C VAL A 100 -6.91 -1.15 -5.23
N GLY A 101 -6.34 -0.31 -6.09
CA GLY A 101 -6.78 1.08 -6.26
C GLY A 101 -8.27 1.21 -6.59
N GLN A 102 -8.76 0.49 -7.61
CA GLN A 102 -10.16 0.50 -8.02
C GLN A 102 -11.09 -0.05 -6.93
N ALA A 103 -10.72 -1.15 -6.29
CA ALA A 103 -11.47 -1.74 -5.18
C ALA A 103 -11.58 -0.76 -4.01
N MET A 104 -10.46 -0.16 -3.60
CA MET A 104 -10.42 0.84 -2.54
C MET A 104 -11.21 2.09 -2.90
N GLY A 105 -11.15 2.56 -4.15
CA GLY A 105 -11.97 3.67 -4.62
C GLY A 105 -13.46 3.44 -4.41
N ALA A 106 -13.95 2.25 -4.77
CA ALA A 106 -15.35 1.86 -4.55
C ALA A 106 -15.70 1.75 -3.06
N ILE A 107 -14.83 1.11 -2.26
CA ILE A 107 -15.04 0.93 -0.81
C ILE A 107 -15.07 2.28 -0.09
N LEU A 108 -14.09 3.15 -0.33
CA LEU A 108 -13.98 4.47 0.30
C LEU A 108 -15.18 5.36 -0.08
N GLN A 109 -15.61 5.31 -1.35
CA GLN A 109 -16.80 6.02 -1.80
C GLN A 109 -18.07 5.50 -1.09
N ASN A 110 -18.23 4.17 -1.02
CA ASN A 110 -19.37 3.54 -0.38
C ASN A 110 -19.45 3.83 1.14
N GLN A 111 -18.31 3.93 1.80
CA GLN A 111 -18.19 4.21 3.23
C GLN A 111 -18.06 5.72 3.54
N ALA A 112 -18.27 6.59 2.54
CA ALA A 112 -18.19 8.05 2.66
C ALA A 112 -16.87 8.56 3.28
N VAL A 113 -15.77 7.85 3.03
CA VAL A 113 -14.42 8.24 3.48
C VAL A 113 -13.85 9.26 2.50
N ASP A 114 -13.43 10.44 2.97
CA ASP A 114 -12.85 11.51 2.13
C ASP A 114 -11.40 11.20 1.69
N ILE A 115 -11.23 10.06 1.02
CA ILE A 115 -10.01 9.65 0.34
C ILE A 115 -10.38 9.05 -1.01
N GLN A 116 -9.65 9.41 -2.05
CA GLN A 116 -9.66 8.79 -3.37
C GLN A 116 -8.23 8.38 -3.76
N VAL A 117 -8.12 7.35 -4.59
CA VAL A 117 -6.84 6.82 -5.09
C VAL A 117 -6.61 7.35 -6.51
N GLY A 118 -5.36 7.65 -6.86
CA GLY A 118 -5.00 7.99 -8.23
C GLY A 118 -3.52 8.34 -8.39
N ASP A 119 -3.18 8.79 -9.59
CA ASP A 119 -1.83 9.25 -9.92
C ASP A 119 -1.46 10.47 -9.07
N PHE A 120 -0.20 10.57 -8.66
CA PHE A 120 0.25 11.71 -7.85
C PHE A 120 0.07 13.05 -8.57
N ALA A 121 0.32 13.07 -9.89
CA ALA A 121 0.16 14.24 -10.74
C ALA A 121 -1.29 14.79 -10.79
N ALA A 122 -2.30 13.98 -10.42
CA ALA A 122 -3.68 14.42 -10.31
C ALA A 122 -4.00 15.13 -8.98
N SER A 123 -3.03 15.23 -8.06
CA SER A 123 -3.19 15.89 -6.78
C SER A 123 -3.06 17.42 -6.89
N ALA A 124 -3.52 18.14 -5.85
CA ALA A 124 -3.29 19.57 -5.71
C ALA A 124 -1.92 19.93 -5.09
N THR A 125 -0.99 18.97 -5.05
CA THR A 125 0.30 19.13 -4.37
C THR A 125 1.39 19.46 -5.39
N ILE A 126 2.06 20.60 -5.20
CA ILE A 126 3.20 20.99 -6.05
C ILE A 126 4.45 20.29 -5.53
N TYR A 127 4.97 19.34 -6.31
CA TYR A 127 6.19 18.60 -6.03
C TYR A 127 6.83 18.15 -7.35
N HIS A 128 8.15 18.08 -7.40
CA HIS A 128 8.89 17.86 -8.66
C HIS A 128 9.31 16.40 -8.87
N LYS A 129 9.04 15.52 -7.91
CA LYS A 129 9.19 14.07 -8.04
C LYS A 129 7.82 13.43 -8.16
N GLU A 130 7.81 12.17 -8.55
CA GLU A 130 6.60 11.44 -8.91
C GLU A 130 6.51 10.14 -8.11
N PRO A 131 5.86 10.15 -6.94
CA PRO A 131 5.37 8.93 -6.32
C PRO A 131 4.44 8.18 -7.28
N ASP A 132 4.60 6.87 -7.37
CA ASP A 132 3.89 6.03 -8.36
C ASP A 132 2.36 6.06 -8.21
N MET A 133 1.88 6.15 -6.97
CA MET A 133 0.45 6.30 -6.69
C MET A 133 0.24 7.05 -5.37
N ALA A 134 -0.87 7.80 -5.31
CA ALA A 134 -1.24 8.61 -4.15
C ALA A 134 -2.68 8.34 -3.70
N PHE A 135 -2.89 8.43 -2.39
CA PHE A 135 -4.22 8.56 -1.80
C PHE A 135 -4.38 10.01 -1.35
N MET A 136 -5.43 10.65 -1.84
CA MET A 136 -5.65 12.08 -1.66
C MET A 136 -7.07 12.34 -1.18
N SER A 137 -7.27 13.45 -0.48
CA SER A 137 -8.61 13.93 -0.14
C SER A 137 -9.44 14.10 -1.41
N ARG A 138 -10.67 13.60 -1.43
CA ARG A 138 -11.54 13.76 -2.60
C ARG A 138 -12.01 15.20 -2.74
N SER A 139 -12.25 15.87 -1.61
CA SER A 139 -12.69 17.26 -1.56
C SER A 139 -11.59 18.26 -1.94
N THR A 140 -10.37 18.09 -1.43
CA THR A 140 -9.28 19.08 -1.60
C THR A 140 -8.18 18.65 -2.57
N LYS A 141 -8.13 17.38 -2.96
CA LYS A 141 -7.04 16.76 -3.75
C LYS A 141 -5.66 16.84 -3.10
N HIS A 142 -5.56 17.23 -1.82
CA HIS A 142 -4.31 17.13 -1.09
C HIS A 142 -3.96 15.68 -0.76
N VAL A 143 -2.69 15.33 -0.97
CA VAL A 143 -2.17 13.99 -0.73
C VAL A 143 -2.15 13.69 0.77
N ARG A 144 -2.45 12.44 1.13
CA ARG A 144 -2.44 11.92 2.50
C ARG A 144 -1.56 10.68 2.66
N ILE A 145 -1.40 9.88 1.60
CA ILE A 145 -0.56 8.68 1.56
C ILE A 145 0.09 8.63 0.18
N VAL A 146 1.36 8.23 0.12
CA VAL A 146 2.11 7.97 -1.11
C VAL A 146 2.59 6.53 -1.15
N SER A 147 2.97 6.06 -2.34
CA SER A 147 3.50 4.72 -2.53
C SER A 147 4.61 4.67 -3.56
N GLU A 148 5.41 3.61 -3.46
CA GLU A 148 6.49 3.24 -4.38
C GLU A 148 6.32 1.77 -4.77
N PHE A 149 6.46 1.47 -6.06
CA PHE A 149 6.39 0.13 -6.59
C PHE A 149 7.72 -0.32 -7.17
N LYS A 150 7.95 -1.63 -7.10
CA LYS A 150 9.06 -2.29 -7.77
C LYS A 150 8.59 -3.61 -8.38
N THR A 151 9.38 -4.19 -9.27
CA THR A 151 9.08 -5.51 -9.85
C THR A 151 9.47 -6.65 -8.88
N PRO A 152 8.68 -7.74 -8.77
CA PRO A 152 8.96 -8.80 -7.81
C PRO A 152 10.12 -9.74 -8.20
N TRP A 153 10.41 -9.88 -9.49
CA TRP A 153 11.39 -10.85 -10.01
C TRP A 153 12.86 -10.37 -9.97
N ILE A 154 13.14 -9.22 -9.36
CA ILE A 154 14.51 -8.72 -9.19
C ILE A 154 14.89 -8.89 -7.72
N ASP A 155 15.95 -9.65 -7.44
CA ASP A 155 16.36 -10.00 -6.07
C ASP A 155 16.54 -8.78 -5.16
N ALA A 156 17.07 -7.68 -5.69
CA ALA A 156 17.26 -6.43 -4.94
C ALA A 156 15.95 -5.80 -4.44
N HIS A 157 14.82 -6.13 -5.07
CA HIS A 157 13.49 -5.63 -4.70
C HIS A 157 12.79 -6.52 -3.66
N ASN A 158 13.35 -7.68 -3.32
CA ASN A 158 12.75 -8.61 -2.36
C ASN A 158 12.68 -7.97 -0.96
N LEU A 159 11.48 -7.66 -0.51
CA LEU A 159 11.27 -6.94 0.74
C LEU A 159 11.49 -7.88 1.93
N ALA A 160 11.00 -9.11 1.87
CA ALA A 160 11.22 -10.08 2.95
C ALA A 160 12.71 -10.32 3.23
N ALA A 161 13.52 -10.52 2.19
CA ALA A 161 14.97 -10.67 2.31
C ALA A 161 15.63 -9.40 2.87
N SER A 162 15.24 -8.23 2.36
CA SER A 162 15.81 -6.94 2.79
C SER A 162 15.48 -6.60 4.25
N PHE A 163 14.31 -6.99 4.75
CA PHE A 163 13.89 -6.77 6.13
C PHE A 163 14.30 -7.91 7.09
N SER A 164 14.65 -9.09 6.58
CA SER A 164 15.12 -10.24 7.39
C SER A 164 16.63 -10.27 7.58
N GLY A 165 17.41 -9.67 6.67
CA GLY A 165 18.87 -9.55 6.78
C GLY A 165 19.34 -8.60 7.89
N ALA A 166 18.42 -7.97 8.60
CA ALA A 166 18.71 -7.19 9.79
C ALA A 166 18.69 -8.12 11.02
N ASP A 167 19.87 -8.37 11.59
CA ASP A 167 20.02 -8.57 13.05
C ASP A 167 19.62 -7.28 13.83
N GLY A 168 18.72 -6.47 13.28
CA GLY A 168 18.37 -5.11 13.71
C GLY A 168 19.40 -4.03 13.38
N THR A 169 20.52 -4.35 12.72
CA THR A 169 21.68 -3.42 12.65
C THR A 169 21.80 -2.58 11.38
N VAL A 170 21.25 -3.01 10.25
CA VAL A 170 21.30 -2.25 8.99
C VAL A 170 19.90 -2.17 8.37
N PRO A 171 19.30 -0.98 8.26
CA PRO A 171 17.99 -0.83 7.62
C PRO A 171 18.09 -1.12 6.11
N PRO A 172 17.00 -1.58 5.45
CA PRO A 172 16.88 -1.72 4.00
C PRO A 172 16.88 -0.34 3.31
N SER A 173 18.03 0.32 3.38
CA SER A 173 18.20 1.76 3.17
C SER A 173 17.87 2.15 1.74
N LYS A 174 18.32 1.35 0.76
CA LYS A 174 18.06 1.58 -0.67
C LYS A 174 16.60 1.35 -1.05
N GLN A 175 15.97 0.32 -0.48
CA GLN A 175 14.56 0.03 -0.75
C GLN A 175 13.67 1.15 -0.20
N LEU A 176 13.98 1.64 1.00
CA LEU A 176 13.18 2.67 1.66
C LEU A 176 13.52 4.10 1.24
N GLY A 177 14.65 4.35 0.59
CA GLY A 177 15.15 5.70 0.30
C GLY A 177 14.14 6.58 -0.43
N GLN A 178 13.59 6.10 -1.56
CA GLN A 178 12.62 6.86 -2.35
C GLN A 178 11.33 7.16 -1.59
N ILE A 179 10.70 6.14 -1.00
CA ILE A 179 9.43 6.32 -0.28
C ILE A 179 9.59 7.19 0.98
N ALA A 180 10.69 7.02 1.72
CA ALA A 180 11.00 7.84 2.88
C ALA A 180 11.26 9.30 2.50
N GLU A 181 11.89 9.53 1.35
CA GLU A 181 12.08 10.87 0.80
C GLU A 181 10.76 11.53 0.43
N TYR A 182 9.86 10.82 -0.25
CA TYR A 182 8.52 11.35 -0.57
C TYR A 182 7.73 11.69 0.68
N MET A 183 7.71 10.79 1.67
CA MET A 183 7.01 11.02 2.94
C MET A 183 7.59 12.22 3.69
N TYR A 184 8.91 12.39 3.69
CA TYR A 184 9.58 13.55 4.28
C TYR A 184 9.22 14.85 3.54
N ASP A 185 9.45 14.91 2.22
CA ASP A 185 9.28 16.12 1.41
C ASP A 185 7.83 16.61 1.39
N LEU A 186 6.87 15.68 1.41
CA LEU A 186 5.44 15.98 1.39
C LEU A 186 4.85 16.16 2.80
N HIS A 187 5.66 16.02 3.84
CA HIS A 187 5.25 16.02 5.25
C HIS A 187 4.10 15.05 5.53
N LEU A 188 4.21 13.82 5.00
CA LEU A 188 3.21 12.77 5.15
C LEU A 188 3.58 11.80 6.25
N LYS A 189 2.57 11.41 7.03
CA LYS A 189 2.72 10.44 8.11
C LYS A 189 2.78 9.01 7.57
N TYR A 190 2.11 8.71 6.47
CA TYR A 190 1.91 7.35 5.98
C TYR A 190 2.39 7.17 4.55
N GLY A 191 2.91 5.98 4.27
CA GLY A 191 3.26 5.52 2.94
C GLY A 191 3.35 3.99 2.90
N PHE A 192 3.57 3.42 1.73
CA PHE A 192 3.87 2.00 1.61
C PHE A 192 4.73 1.72 0.37
N MET A 193 5.44 0.60 0.39
CA MET A 193 6.18 0.09 -0.74
C MET A 193 5.66 -1.29 -1.11
N SER A 194 5.54 -1.59 -2.40
CA SER A 194 5.03 -2.88 -2.86
C SER A 194 5.75 -3.40 -4.09
N THR A 195 6.03 -4.70 -4.11
CA THR A 195 6.40 -5.44 -5.33
C THR A 195 5.20 -6.12 -5.98
N TYR A 196 3.98 -5.72 -5.59
CA TYR A 196 2.74 -6.47 -5.72
C TYR A 196 2.71 -7.74 -4.86
N GLU A 197 3.69 -8.64 -5.02
CA GLU A 197 3.80 -9.89 -4.25
C GLU A 197 4.04 -9.66 -2.75
N GLU A 198 4.81 -8.63 -2.42
CA GLU A 198 5.14 -8.25 -1.06
C GLU A 198 4.82 -6.76 -0.85
N THR A 199 4.26 -6.41 0.30
CA THR A 199 3.95 -5.02 0.65
C THR A 199 4.39 -4.74 2.09
N VAL A 200 5.03 -3.59 2.29
CA VAL A 200 5.36 -3.05 3.61
C VAL A 200 4.70 -1.69 3.80
N PHE A 201 4.03 -1.51 4.92
CA PHE A 201 3.35 -0.28 5.30
C PHE A 201 4.21 0.52 6.26
N LEU A 202 4.23 1.84 6.09
CA LEU A 202 5.12 2.73 6.79
C LEU A 202 4.35 3.82 7.53
N ARG A 203 4.85 4.21 8.71
CA ARG A 203 4.44 5.45 9.38
C ARG A 203 5.61 6.22 9.97
N GLN A 204 5.58 7.54 9.87
CA GLN A 204 6.49 8.45 10.58
C GLN A 204 5.88 8.81 11.93
N VAL A 205 6.58 8.51 13.02
CA VAL A 205 6.12 8.83 14.39
C VAL A 205 7.29 9.29 15.25
N GLN A 206 6.98 9.98 16.35
CA GLN A 206 7.96 10.22 17.40
C GLN A 206 8.00 9.02 18.34
N ASP A 207 9.21 8.60 18.72
CA ASP A 207 9.42 7.60 19.77
C ASP A 207 9.19 8.19 21.17
N ALA A 208 9.40 7.38 22.22
CA ALA A 208 9.24 7.81 23.62
C ALA A 208 10.19 8.96 24.01
N THR A 209 11.25 9.21 23.23
CA THR A 209 12.22 10.29 23.44
C THR A 209 11.97 11.50 22.54
N SER A 210 10.83 11.54 21.83
CA SER A 210 10.44 12.58 20.86
C SER A 210 11.31 12.63 19.61
N VAL A 211 12.10 11.58 19.33
CA VAL A 211 12.89 11.45 18.10
C VAL A 211 12.00 10.86 17.01
N TRP A 212 12.04 11.43 15.82
CA TRP A 212 11.31 10.90 14.68
C TRP A 212 11.94 9.60 14.18
N VAL A 213 11.10 8.60 14.00
CA VAL A 213 11.46 7.27 13.48
C VAL A 213 10.51 6.87 12.36
N LEU A 214 11.00 6.04 11.45
CA LEU A 214 10.16 5.36 10.48
C LEU A 214 9.77 4.01 11.09
N GLN A 215 8.47 3.77 11.20
CA GLN A 215 7.92 2.48 11.61
C GLN A 215 7.45 1.68 10.41
N HIS A 216 7.68 0.36 10.43
CA HIS A 216 7.26 -0.53 9.37
C HIS A 216 6.38 -1.67 9.87
N SER A 217 5.40 -2.08 9.06
CA SER A 217 4.65 -3.32 9.29
C SER A 217 5.54 -4.55 9.08
N PRO A 218 5.07 -5.75 9.48
CA PRO A 218 5.49 -6.99 8.85
C PRO A 218 5.30 -6.94 7.33
N ILE A 219 6.01 -7.80 6.60
CA ILE A 219 5.79 -7.96 5.16
C ILE A 219 4.46 -8.69 4.93
N ILE A 220 3.54 -8.03 4.22
CA ILE A 220 2.24 -8.58 3.88
C ILE A 220 2.32 -9.13 2.45
N ARG A 221 2.09 -10.43 2.28
CA ARG A 221 2.08 -11.06 0.96
C ARG A 221 0.76 -10.80 0.23
N HIS A 222 0.79 -10.76 -1.09
CA HIS A 222 -0.40 -10.59 -1.93
C HIS A 222 -1.43 -11.71 -1.71
N SER A 223 -0.93 -12.91 -1.40
CA SER A 223 -1.73 -14.10 -1.11
C SER A 223 -2.35 -14.14 0.29
N ALA A 224 -2.02 -13.18 1.17
CA ALA A 224 -2.55 -13.14 2.54
C ALA A 224 -4.07 -12.96 2.54
N ASN A 225 -4.76 -13.73 3.37
CA ASN A 225 -6.22 -13.82 3.34
C ASN A 225 -6.81 -13.37 4.68
N GLY A 226 -7.52 -12.24 4.66
CA GLY A 226 -8.14 -11.62 5.83
C GLY A 226 -9.30 -12.39 6.47
N THR A 227 -9.62 -13.58 5.95
CA THR A 227 -10.54 -14.53 6.60
C THR A 227 -9.82 -15.52 7.52
N ILE A 228 -8.50 -15.66 7.37
CA ILE A 228 -7.67 -16.52 8.20
C ILE A 228 -7.37 -15.79 9.51
N LYS A 229 -7.59 -16.47 10.64
CA LYS A 229 -7.38 -15.89 11.96
C LYS A 229 -5.90 -15.55 12.16
N GLY A 230 -5.62 -14.29 12.48
CA GLY A 230 -4.26 -13.80 12.70
C GLY A 230 -3.55 -13.34 11.42
N GLU A 231 -4.22 -13.37 10.27
CA GLU A 231 -3.72 -12.78 9.03
C GLU A 231 -4.54 -11.54 8.66
N VAL A 232 -3.87 -10.60 7.99
CA VAL A 232 -4.50 -9.43 7.37
C VAL A 232 -4.12 -9.38 5.90
N SER A 233 -5.09 -9.08 5.04
CA SER A 233 -4.82 -8.90 3.61
C SER A 233 -4.19 -7.54 3.32
N VAL A 234 -3.61 -7.38 2.13
CA VAL A 234 -3.13 -6.08 1.62
C VAL A 234 -4.23 -5.03 1.64
N ARG A 235 -5.46 -5.40 1.21
CA ARG A 235 -6.58 -4.43 1.14
C ARG A 235 -7.08 -4.03 2.53
N GLN A 236 -7.10 -4.92 3.51
CA GLN A 236 -7.39 -4.56 4.91
C GLN A 236 -6.35 -3.57 5.45
N CYS A 237 -5.07 -3.79 5.16
CA CYS A 237 -4.00 -2.89 5.57
C CYS A 237 -4.15 -1.50 4.93
N ILE A 238 -4.45 -1.43 3.63
CA ILE A 238 -4.69 -0.16 2.93
C ILE A 238 -5.94 0.55 3.50
N TRP A 239 -7.00 -0.20 3.82
CA TRP A 239 -8.17 0.35 4.51
C TRP A 239 -7.81 0.99 5.85
N HIS A 240 -7.05 0.27 6.69
CA HIS A 240 -6.58 0.79 7.97
C HIS A 240 -5.78 2.08 7.78
N LEU A 241 -4.82 2.08 6.83
CA LEU A 241 -4.00 3.25 6.53
C LEU A 241 -4.85 4.45 6.09
N CYS A 242 -5.89 4.22 5.27
CA CYS A 242 -6.83 5.25 4.87
C CYS A 242 -7.60 5.82 6.08
N GLN A 243 -8.10 4.96 6.98
CA GLN A 243 -8.78 5.41 8.20
C GLN A 243 -7.87 6.24 9.09
N SER A 244 -6.64 5.79 9.32
CA SER A 244 -5.65 6.55 10.09
C SER A 244 -5.32 7.90 9.44
N ALA A 245 -5.18 7.94 8.12
CA ALA A 245 -4.86 9.15 7.37
C ALA A 245 -6.02 10.18 7.35
N VAL A 246 -7.27 9.76 7.56
CA VAL A 246 -8.39 10.68 7.79
C VAL A 246 -8.23 11.41 9.12
N VAL A 247 -7.77 10.70 10.17
CA VAL A 247 -7.57 11.28 11.49
C VAL A 247 -6.35 12.20 11.51
N GLU A 248 -5.21 11.71 11.02
CA GLU A 248 -3.94 12.44 11.07
C GLU A 248 -2.98 11.95 9.98
N HIS A 249 -2.75 12.74 8.93
CA HIS A 249 -1.86 12.36 7.82
C HIS A 249 -0.59 13.21 7.72
N ARG A 250 -0.43 14.23 8.57
CA ARG A 250 0.71 15.15 8.52
C ARG A 250 1.73 14.78 9.58
N THR A 251 3.01 14.97 9.26
CA THR A 251 4.10 14.96 10.23
C THR A 251 4.59 16.39 10.47
N THR A 252 5.14 16.65 11.66
CA THR A 252 5.88 17.88 11.98
C THR A 252 7.40 17.68 11.92
N LEU A 253 7.86 16.55 11.37
CA LEU A 253 9.27 16.29 11.09
C LEU A 253 9.87 17.43 10.25
N ARG A 254 10.84 18.13 10.84
CA ARG A 254 11.59 19.26 10.24
C ARG A 254 13.10 19.15 10.47
N HIS A 255 13.61 17.98 10.86
CA HIS A 255 15.06 17.74 10.97
C HIS A 255 15.74 17.89 9.62
N ASP A 256 17.06 18.06 9.61
CA ASP A 256 17.82 18.10 8.37
C ASP A 256 17.50 16.86 7.52
N LYS A 257 17.10 17.08 6.27
CA LYS A 257 16.78 16.00 5.33
C LYS A 257 17.94 15.03 5.18
N LEU A 258 19.19 15.52 5.29
CA LEU A 258 20.41 14.72 5.24
C LEU A 258 20.63 13.82 6.46
N GLN A 259 19.76 13.87 7.47
CA GLN A 259 19.69 12.92 8.57
C GLN A 259 18.58 11.87 8.37
N TRP A 260 17.83 11.99 7.27
CA TRP A 260 16.69 11.13 6.94
C TRP A 260 16.95 10.32 5.68
N VAL A 261 17.40 10.99 4.62
CA VAL A 261 17.71 10.41 3.30
C VAL A 261 18.96 11.06 2.70
N GLN A 262 19.80 10.27 2.01
CA GLN A 262 21.01 10.71 1.31
C GLN A 262 21.11 10.15 -0.10
#